data_AF-A0A6J7PJK4-F1
#
_entry.id   AF-A0A6J7PJK4-F1
#
_cell.length_a   1.000
_cell.length_b   1.000
_cell.length_c   1.000
_cell.angle_alpha   90.00
_cell.angle_beta   90.00
_cell.angle_gamma   90.00
#
_symmetry.space_group_name_H-M   'P 1'
#
loop_
_entity.id
_entity.type
_entity.pdbx_description
1 polymer ?
#
loop_
_entity_poly.entity_id
_entity_poly.type
_entity_poly.pdbx_seq_one_letter_code
_entity_poly.pdbx_strand_id
1 'polypeptide(L)'
;MESASTPPAQWPTLSQTDCGVLRVLLSQHGRIISRDTIQRMAGLDSVSTRRVDAAIVVLRRILGADAVTTVRRRGWMLADDAVPATEELLAHQIETVK
;
A
#
# COMPACT_ATOMS: atom_id res chain seq x y z
N MET A 1 15.69 12.59 -18.62
CA MET A 1 15.67 11.32 -17.87
C MET A 1 15.66 11.71 -16.39
N GLU A 2 14.49 12.06 -15.88
CA GLU A 2 14.29 12.34 -14.45
C GLU A 2 13.25 11.31 -13.98
N SER A 3 13.75 10.11 -13.71
CA SER A 3 12.98 9.01 -13.15
C SER A 3 13.56 8.72 -11.78
N ALA A 4 13.31 9.61 -10.85
CA ALA A 4 13.48 9.34 -9.43
C ALA A 4 12.22 9.89 -8.76
N SER A 5 11.36 8.99 -8.30
CA SER A 5 10.32 9.31 -7.32
C SER A 5 10.99 10.12 -6.21
N THR A 6 10.82 11.44 -6.20
CA THR A 6 11.18 12.26 -5.04
C THR A 6 10.28 11.76 -3.91
N PRO A 7 10.83 11.09 -2.88
CA PRO A 7 9.99 10.73 -1.75
C PRO A 7 9.44 12.03 -1.15
N PRO A 8 8.15 12.08 -0.78
CA PRO A 8 7.60 13.24 -0.12
C PRO A 8 8.44 13.56 1.11
N ALA A 9 8.73 14.85 1.33
CA ALA A 9 9.60 15.33 2.41
C ALA A 9 9.18 14.88 3.83
N GLN A 10 7.97 14.33 3.98
CA GLN A 10 7.47 13.71 5.19
C GLN A 10 6.44 12.63 4.85
N TRP A 11 6.67 11.42 5.36
CA TRP A 11 5.70 10.34 5.30
C TRP A 11 4.67 10.54 6.42
N PRO A 12 3.35 10.43 6.15
CA PRO A 12 2.34 10.53 7.20
C PRO A 12 2.28 9.23 8.03
N THR A 13 1.78 9.32 9.25
CA THR A 13 1.49 8.15 10.08
C THR A 13 0.27 7.40 9.53
N LEU A 14 0.41 6.09 9.34
CA LEU A 14 -0.61 5.17 8.86
C LEU A 14 -1.25 4.43 10.04
N SER A 15 -2.52 4.05 9.90
CA SER A 15 -3.13 3.14 10.86
C SER A 15 -2.59 1.72 10.68
N GLN A 16 -2.74 0.88 11.70
CA GLN A 16 -2.28 -0.51 11.64
C GLN A 16 -2.90 -1.31 10.48
N THR A 17 -4.16 -1.01 10.12
CA THR A 17 -4.81 -1.59 8.94
C THR A 17 -4.14 -1.16 7.64
N ASP A 18 -3.85 0.14 7.50
CA ASP A 18 -3.23 0.67 6.28
C ASP A 18 -1.80 0.12 6.13
N CYS A 19 -1.04 0.00 7.23
CA CYS A 19 0.25 -0.67 7.27
C CYS A 19 0.17 -2.15 6.86
N GLY A 20 -0.84 -2.87 7.35
CA GLY A 20 -1.07 -4.27 6.98
C GLY A 20 -1.32 -4.43 5.48
N VAL A 21 -2.20 -3.60 4.91
CA VAL A 21 -2.46 -3.57 3.46
C VAL A 21 -1.19 -3.22 2.67
N LEU A 22 -0.46 -2.19 3.11
CA LEU A 22 0.79 -1.76 2.49
C LEU A 22 1.82 -2.90 2.42
N ARG A 23 2.01 -3.61 3.53
CA ARG A 23 2.96 -4.72 3.64
C ARG A 23 2.60 -5.88 2.70
N VAL A 24 1.32 -6.18 2.53
CA VAL A 24 0.86 -7.21 1.57
C VAL A 24 1.12 -6.77 0.13
N LEU A 25 0.78 -5.54 -0.22
CA LEU A 25 1.04 -4.99 -1.55
C LEU A 25 2.52 -5.02 -1.90
N LEU A 26 3.39 -4.65 -0.95
CA LEU A 26 4.84 -4.70 -1.13
C LEU A 26 5.35 -6.13 -1.29
N SER A 27 4.88 -7.05 -0.45
CA SER A 27 5.28 -8.47 -0.50
C SER A 27 4.84 -9.17 -1.79
N GLN A 28 3.86 -8.60 -2.50
CA GLN A 28 3.31 -9.13 -3.74
C GLN A 28 3.35 -8.08 -4.87
N HIS A 29 4.37 -7.22 -4.87
CA HIS A 29 4.54 -6.20 -5.91
C HIS A 29 4.59 -6.83 -7.31
N GLY A 30 4.11 -6.09 -8.32
CA GLY A 30 4.00 -6.61 -9.69
C GLY A 30 2.94 -7.71 -9.89
N ARG A 31 2.19 -8.10 -8.86
CA ARG A 31 1.07 -9.06 -8.96
C ARG A 31 -0.27 -8.40 -8.65
N ILE A 32 -1.31 -8.92 -9.30
CA ILE A 32 -2.68 -8.48 -9.04
C ILE A 32 -3.22 -9.25 -7.84
N ILE A 33 -3.49 -8.54 -6.74
CA ILE A 33 -3.98 -9.10 -5.49
C ILE A 33 -5.45 -8.68 -5.30
N SER A 34 -6.31 -9.66 -5.07
CA SER A 34 -7.74 -9.43 -4.78
C SER A 34 -7.95 -8.95 -3.35
N ARG A 35 -9.09 -8.27 -3.11
CA ARG A 35 -9.46 -7.78 -1.78
C ARG A 35 -9.42 -8.86 -0.69
N ASP A 36 -9.97 -10.03 -0.98
CA ASP A 36 -9.98 -11.18 -0.05
C ASP A 36 -8.56 -11.61 0.32
N THR A 37 -7.67 -11.71 -0.67
CA THR A 37 -6.26 -12.04 -0.47
C THR A 37 -5.56 -10.99 0.39
N ILE A 38 -5.82 -9.70 0.16
CA ILE A 38 -5.29 -8.63 1.02
C ILE A 38 -5.79 -8.80 2.45
N GLN A 39 -7.09 -9.02 2.65
CA GLN A 39 -7.66 -9.18 3.98
C GLN A 39 -7.02 -10.35 4.73
N ARG A 40 -6.95 -11.52 4.10
CA ARG A 40 -6.36 -12.72 4.69
C ARG A 40 -4.88 -12.56 5.00
N MET A 41 -4.10 -12.03 4.07
CA MET A 41 -2.64 -11.87 4.27
C MET A 41 -2.30 -10.77 5.28
N ALA A 42 -3.13 -9.73 5.38
CA ALA A 42 -2.96 -8.67 6.37
C ALA A 42 -3.54 -9.04 7.74
N GLY A 43 -4.17 -10.21 7.90
CA GLY A 43 -4.85 -10.61 9.14
C GLY A 43 -6.05 -9.73 9.48
N LEU A 44 -6.69 -9.16 8.46
CA LEU A 44 -7.83 -8.25 8.56
C LEU A 44 -9.17 -8.97 8.39
N ASP A 45 -9.23 -10.28 8.63
CA ASP A 45 -10.43 -11.10 8.45
C ASP A 45 -11.63 -10.60 9.26
N SER A 46 -11.37 -9.98 10.43
CA SER A 46 -12.41 -9.36 11.27
C SER A 46 -12.76 -7.92 10.88
N VAL A 47 -12.03 -7.31 9.94
CA VAL A 47 -12.20 -5.92 9.53
C VAL A 47 -13.11 -5.85 8.30
N SER A 48 -14.02 -4.87 8.28
CA SER A 48 -14.92 -4.65 7.15
C SER A 48 -14.14 -4.47 5.84
N THR A 49 -14.62 -5.09 4.76
CA THR A 49 -14.06 -4.97 3.40
C THR A 49 -13.85 -3.52 2.98
N ARG A 50 -14.73 -2.61 3.43
CA ARG A 50 -14.65 -1.18 3.16
C ARG A 50 -13.38 -0.54 3.71
N ARG A 51 -12.78 -1.09 4.77
CA ARG A 51 -11.54 -0.56 5.35
C ARG A 51 -10.34 -0.83 4.46
N VAL A 52 -10.33 -1.96 3.74
CA VAL A 52 -9.31 -2.24 2.71
C VAL A 52 -9.46 -1.26 1.55
N ASP A 53 -10.68 -1.04 1.05
CA ASP A 53 -10.91 -0.04 0.00
C ASP A 53 -10.45 1.36 0.44
N ALA A 54 -10.76 1.76 1.68
CA ALA A 54 -10.30 3.02 2.26
C ALA A 54 -8.77 3.09 2.39
N ALA A 55 -8.12 2.01 2.85
CA ALA A 55 -6.67 1.92 2.94
C ALA A 55 -6.02 2.12 1.57
N ILE A 56 -6.53 1.46 0.52
CA ILE A 56 -6.03 1.64 -0.84
C ILE A 56 -6.15 3.11 -1.30
N VAL A 57 -7.27 3.77 -1.01
CA VAL A 57 -7.47 5.19 -1.36
C VAL A 57 -6.45 6.07 -0.63
N VAL A 58 -6.19 5.81 0.66
CA VAL A 58 -5.18 6.54 1.44
C VAL A 58 -3.78 6.31 0.89
N LEU A 59 -3.40 5.05 0.64
CA LEU A 59 -2.10 4.70 0.09
C LEU A 59 -1.85 5.36 -1.27
N ARG A 60 -2.86 5.42 -2.14
CA ARG A 60 -2.78 6.15 -3.43
C ARG A 60 -2.61 7.65 -3.28
N ARG A 61 -3.15 8.26 -2.22
CA ARG A 61 -2.93 9.69 -1.97
C ARG A 61 -1.51 9.99 -1.48
N ILE A 62 -0.88 9.02 -0.80
CA ILE A 62 0.45 9.18 -0.22
C ILE A 62 1.54 8.84 -1.22
N LEU A 63 1.44 7.68 -1.87
CA LEU A 63 2.43 7.19 -2.84
C LEU A 63 2.24 7.74 -4.25
N GLY A 64 1.06 8.29 -4.54
CA GLY A 64 0.67 8.73 -5.87
C GLY A 64 -0.34 7.81 -6.53
N ALA A 65 -1.12 8.38 -7.46
CA ALA A 65 -2.22 7.67 -8.11
C ALA A 65 -1.75 6.49 -8.97
N ASP A 66 -0.54 6.57 -9.51
CA ASP A 66 0.10 5.55 -10.35
C ASP A 66 0.77 4.42 -9.56
N ALA A 67 1.04 4.64 -8.27
CA ALA A 67 1.69 3.64 -7.42
C ALA A 67 0.86 2.37 -7.24
N VAL A 68 -0.46 2.51 -7.12
CA VAL A 68 -1.38 1.38 -7.00
C VAL A 68 -2.34 1.38 -8.18
N THR A 69 -2.10 0.45 -9.11
CA THR A 69 -2.95 0.24 -10.28
C THR A 69 -4.18 -0.59 -9.90
N THR A 70 -5.36 -0.05 -10.17
CA THR A 70 -6.62 -0.81 -10.02
C THR A 70 -6.86 -1.67 -11.24
N VAL A 71 -6.92 -2.99 -11.06
CA VAL A 71 -7.35 -3.93 -12.10
C VAL A 71 -8.82 -4.29 -11.88
N ARG A 72 -9.69 -3.71 -12.70
CA ARG A 72 -11.15 -3.86 -12.58
C ARG A 72 -11.55 -5.34 -12.46
N ARG A 73 -12.41 -5.63 -11.48
CA ARG A 73 -12.93 -6.98 -11.15
C ARG A 73 -11.88 -8.02 -10.73
N ARG A 74 -10.60 -7.66 -10.60
CA ARG A 74 -9.56 -8.57 -10.10
C ARG A 74 -8.94 -8.10 -8.79
N GLY A 75 -8.67 -6.81 -8.65
CA GLY A 75 -8.09 -6.24 -7.43
C GLY A 75 -7.13 -5.09 -7.73
N TRP A 76 -6.01 -5.08 -7.02
CA TRP A 76 -5.00 -4.02 -7.11
C TRP A 76 -3.62 -4.61 -7.30
N MET A 77 -2.75 -3.82 -7.91
CA MET A 77 -1.36 -4.17 -8.17
C MET A 77 -0.50 -2.98 -7.78
N LEU A 78 0.56 -3.24 -7.00
CA LEU A 78 1.59 -2.26 -6.75
C LEU A 78 2.51 -2.18 -7.97
N ALA A 79 2.71 -0.98 -8.49
CA ALA A 79 3.65 -0.72 -9.57
C ALA A 79 5.09 -0.92 -9.09
N ASP A 80 5.96 -1.42 -9.96
CA ASP A 80 7.36 -1.68 -9.63
C ASP A 80 8.11 -0.39 -9.27
N ASP A 81 7.86 0.69 -10.01
CA ASP A 81 8.40 2.03 -9.74
C ASP A 81 8.00 2.59 -8.35
N ALA A 82 6.92 2.07 -7.75
CA ALA A 82 6.44 2.50 -6.44
C ALA A 82 6.92 1.60 -5.29
N VAL A 83 7.62 0.52 -5.57
CA VAL A 83 8.26 -0.35 -4.57
C VAL A 83 9.19 0.46 -3.65
N PRO A 84 10.18 1.24 -4.14
CA PRO A 84 11.10 1.95 -3.25
C PRO A 84 10.38 2.94 -2.31
N ALA A 85 9.42 3.71 -2.84
CA ALA A 85 8.60 4.63 -2.06
C ALA A 85 7.75 3.89 -0.99
N THR A 86 7.27 2.69 -1.33
CA THR A 86 6.50 1.85 -0.41
C THR A 86 7.37 1.29 0.71
N GLU A 87 8.60 0.87 0.40
CA GLU A 87 9.58 0.39 1.38
C GLU A 87 9.96 1.48 2.38
N GLU A 88 10.25 2.69 1.88
CA GLU A 88 10.56 3.85 2.72
C GLU A 88 9.38 4.22 3.64
N LEU A 89 8.16 4.28 3.08
CA LEU A 89 6.96 4.55 3.86
C LEU A 89 6.77 3.50 4.96
N LEU A 90 6.94 2.22 4.65
CA LEU A 90 6.81 1.13 5.61
C LEU A 90 7.88 1.20 6.71
N ALA A 91 9.13 1.50 6.34
CA ALA A 91 10.22 1.70 7.31
C ALA A 91 9.91 2.84 8.28
N HIS A 92 9.34 3.95 7.79
CA HIS A 92 8.91 5.08 8.62
C HIS A 92 7.79 4.68 9.62
N GLN A 93 6.87 3.81 9.21
CA GLN A 93 5.83 3.30 10.13
C GLN A 93 6.39 2.38 11.22
N ILE A 94 7.48 1.66 10.95
CA ILE A 94 8.12 0.81 11.95
C ILE A 94 8.85 1.68 12.99
N GLU A 95 9.51 2.74 12.56
CA GLU A 95 10.26 3.65 13.44
C GLU A 95 9.35 4.45 14.38
N THR A 96 8.18 4.87 13.89
CA THR A 96 7.19 5.65 14.66
C THR A 96 6.46 4.85 15.74
N VAL A 97 6.51 3.52 15.70
CA VAL A 97 5.88 2.61 16.69
C VAL A 97 6.88 2.18 17.79
N LYS A 98 8.15 2.60 17.67
CA LYS A 98 9.22 2.29 18.62
C LYS A 98 9.38 3.38 19.69
#